data_AF-A0A6M3JU30-F1
#
_entry.id   AF-A0A6M3JU30-F1
#
_cell.length_a   1.000
_cell.length_b   1.000
_cell.length_c   1.000
_cell.angle_alpha   90.00
_cell.angle_beta   90.00
_cell.angle_gamma   90.00
#
_symmetry.space_group_name_H-M   'P 1'
#
loop_
_entity.id
_entity.type
_entity.pdbx_description
1 polymer ?
#
loop_
_entity_poly.entity_id
_entity_poly.type
_entity_poly.pdbx_seq_one_letter_code
_entity_poly.pdbx_strand_id
1 'polypeptide(L)'
;MELGNMMFGNSRGQFPIERDGWEEELERLFETYADGEANYYGEEYENSVFLVMPYWWGDCTCGAGYDCPEHDSECKLLAPNFLYKETGFAIQWYKYPLRDSYMNQDITLGEFREIVAKCVESVEESGDETS
;
A
#
# COMPACT_ATOMS: atom_id res chain seq x y z
N MET A 1 -3.89 11.27 -20.69
CA MET A 1 -3.36 9.90 -20.89
C MET A 1 -2.05 10.02 -21.64
N GLU A 2 -0.94 9.58 -21.04
CA GLU A 2 0.37 9.60 -21.69
C GLU A 2 0.62 8.32 -22.49
N LEU A 3 1.25 8.45 -23.66
CA LEU A 3 1.46 7.40 -24.67
C LEU A 3 2.25 6.19 -24.14
N GLY A 4 2.99 6.34 -23.03
CA GLY A 4 3.74 5.26 -22.38
C GLY A 4 2.85 4.17 -21.77
N ASN A 5 1.67 4.51 -21.25
CA ASN A 5 0.75 3.55 -20.61
C ASN A 5 0.10 2.58 -21.61
N MET A 6 0.13 2.91 -22.91
CA MET A 6 -0.49 2.11 -23.97
C MET A 6 0.44 1.00 -24.50
N MET A 7 1.76 1.13 -24.32
CA MET A 7 2.74 0.15 -24.84
C MET A 7 3.18 -0.91 -23.81
N PHE A 8 3.16 -0.60 -22.51
CA PHE A 8 3.74 -1.50 -21.49
C PHE A 8 2.75 -2.00 -20.43
N GLY A 9 1.47 -1.61 -20.53
CA GLY A 9 0.50 -1.87 -19.46
C GLY A 9 0.85 -1.09 -18.19
N ASN A 10 -0.13 -0.93 -17.31
CA ASN A 10 0.12 -0.29 -16.02
C ASN A 10 0.97 -1.25 -15.17
N SER A 11 2.24 -0.94 -14.96
CA SER A 11 3.16 -1.80 -14.19
C SER A 11 2.84 -1.86 -12.69
N ARG A 12 1.81 -1.15 -12.23
CA ARG A 12 1.50 -0.91 -10.80
C ARG A 12 0.08 -1.32 -10.38
N GLY A 13 -0.75 -1.79 -11.30
CA GLY A 13 -2.15 -2.16 -11.02
C GLY A 13 -3.09 -1.82 -12.18
N GLN A 14 -4.31 -2.37 -12.14
CA GLN A 14 -5.19 -2.34 -13.30
C GLN A 14 -6.14 -1.14 -13.28
N PHE A 15 -6.49 -0.65 -12.09
CA PHE A 15 -7.48 0.42 -11.90
C PHE A 15 -6.83 1.64 -11.24
N PRO A 16 -6.82 2.81 -11.88
CA PRO A 16 -6.27 4.04 -11.28
C PRO A 16 -7.17 4.53 -10.14
N ILE A 17 -6.56 5.07 -9.08
CA ILE A 17 -7.30 5.65 -7.94
C ILE A 17 -7.42 7.17 -8.14
N GLU A 18 -8.65 7.67 -8.02
CA GLU A 18 -8.91 9.11 -7.86
C GLU A 18 -8.76 9.49 -6.39
N ARG A 19 -8.10 10.61 -6.10
CA ARG A 19 -7.72 10.99 -4.72
C ARG A 19 -8.90 11.36 -3.80
N ASP A 20 -10.08 11.59 -4.37
CA ASP A 20 -11.24 12.09 -3.66
C ASP A 20 -11.70 11.11 -2.56
N GLY A 21 -11.45 11.45 -1.29
CA GLY A 21 -11.78 10.67 -0.11
C GLY A 21 -10.87 9.47 0.21
N TRP A 22 -10.04 9.00 -0.72
CA TRP A 22 -9.10 7.91 -0.45
C TRP A 22 -7.92 8.34 0.43
N GLU A 23 -7.48 9.60 0.29
CA GLU A 23 -6.40 10.19 1.10
C GLU A 23 -6.79 10.20 2.59
N GLU A 24 -8.01 10.62 2.91
CA GLU A 24 -8.53 10.70 4.29
C GLU A 24 -8.54 9.33 5.00
N GLU A 25 -8.88 8.25 4.27
CA GLU A 25 -8.92 6.91 4.86
C GLU A 25 -7.52 6.32 5.07
N LEU A 26 -6.56 6.60 4.18
CA LEU A 26 -5.16 6.22 4.40
C LEU A 26 -4.54 7.01 5.54
N GLU A 27 -4.80 8.32 5.63
CA GLU A 27 -4.34 9.16 6.74
C GLU A 27 -4.90 8.64 8.07
N ARG A 28 -6.19 8.33 8.14
CA ARG A 28 -6.81 7.70 9.30
C ARG A 28 -6.10 6.42 9.73
N LEU A 29 -5.78 5.55 8.77
CA LEU A 29 -5.05 4.31 9.06
C LEU A 29 -3.64 4.61 9.60
N PHE A 30 -2.93 5.55 8.97
CA PHE A 30 -1.56 5.91 9.31
C PHE A 30 -1.46 6.49 10.72
N GLU A 31 -2.37 7.39 11.07
CA GLU A 31 -2.47 7.95 12.43
C GLU A 31 -2.72 6.85 13.47
N THR A 32 -3.51 5.83 13.13
CA THR A 32 -3.86 4.74 14.04
C THR A 32 -2.65 3.87 14.39
N TYR A 33 -1.94 3.34 13.38
CA TYR A 33 -0.85 2.39 13.66
C TYR A 33 0.48 3.07 14.03
N ALA A 34 0.64 4.35 13.71
CA ALA A 34 1.84 5.10 14.06
C ALA A 34 1.67 5.95 15.34
N ASP A 35 0.60 5.73 16.13
CA ASP A 35 0.30 6.48 17.36
C ASP A 35 0.32 8.01 17.16
N GLY A 36 -0.21 8.47 16.01
CA GLY A 36 -0.22 9.88 15.61
C GLY A 36 1.12 10.45 15.14
N GLU A 37 2.18 9.65 15.05
CA GLU A 37 3.51 10.08 14.60
C GLU A 37 3.82 9.71 13.13
N ALA A 38 2.84 9.25 12.36
CA ALA A 38 3.05 8.89 10.96
C ALA A 38 3.63 10.07 10.16
N ASN A 39 4.72 9.80 9.45
CA ASN A 39 5.24 10.76 8.48
C ASN A 39 4.36 10.78 7.20
N TYR A 40 4.53 11.80 6.36
CA TYR A 40 3.75 11.98 5.11
C TYR A 40 3.81 10.79 4.11
N TYR A 41 4.82 9.93 4.21
CA TYR A 41 5.03 8.75 3.38
C TYR A 41 4.42 7.47 3.97
N GLY A 42 3.90 7.54 5.21
CA GLY A 42 3.58 6.38 6.04
C GLY A 42 4.82 5.78 6.71
N GLU A 43 4.58 4.86 7.63
CA GLU A 43 5.60 4.02 8.27
C GLU A 43 5.40 2.54 7.90
N GLU A 44 6.47 1.75 7.88
CA GLU A 44 6.35 0.29 7.69
C GLU A 44 5.54 -0.31 8.85
N TYR A 45 4.45 -1.01 8.53
CA TYR A 45 3.62 -1.71 9.50
C TYR A 45 3.09 -3.01 8.92
N GLU A 46 3.07 -4.07 9.73
CA GLU A 46 2.51 -5.34 9.34
C GLU A 46 1.91 -6.06 10.54
N ASN A 47 0.68 -6.56 10.40
CA ASN A 47 0.05 -7.49 11.33
C ASN A 47 -0.62 -8.65 10.56
N SER A 48 -1.47 -9.44 11.23
CA SER A 48 -2.17 -10.56 10.58
C SER A 48 -3.21 -10.13 9.53
N VAL A 49 -3.65 -8.87 9.54
CA VAL A 49 -4.74 -8.33 8.72
C VAL A 49 -4.22 -7.56 7.50
N PHE A 50 -3.19 -6.72 7.67
CA PHE A 50 -2.69 -5.87 6.59
C PHE A 50 -1.18 -5.60 6.67
N LEU A 51 -0.68 -5.04 5.59
CA LEU A 51 0.69 -4.51 5.46
C LEU A 51 0.64 -3.12 4.85
N VAL A 52 1.43 -2.21 5.42
CA VAL A 52 1.78 -0.90 4.84
C VAL A 52 3.28 -0.85 4.64
N MET A 53 3.70 -0.52 3.43
CA MET A 53 5.10 -0.31 3.08
C MET A 53 5.22 1.02 2.33
N PRO A 54 5.94 2.01 2.87
CA PRO A 54 6.26 3.23 2.14
C PRO A 54 7.02 2.93 0.84
N TYR A 55 7.11 3.92 -0.05
CA TYR A 55 7.84 3.73 -1.30
C TYR A 55 9.32 3.40 -1.03
N TRP A 56 9.79 2.28 -1.59
CA TRP A 56 11.17 1.85 -1.46
C TRP A 56 12.12 2.64 -2.38
N TRP A 57 13.05 3.38 -1.76
CA TRP A 57 14.06 4.17 -2.47
C TRP A 57 15.39 3.44 -2.71
N GLY A 58 15.54 2.24 -2.15
CA GLY A 58 16.75 1.44 -2.26
C GLY A 58 16.81 0.59 -3.52
N ASP A 59 17.88 -0.20 -3.60
CA ASP A 59 18.10 -1.14 -4.71
C ASP A 59 17.25 -2.41 -4.54
N CYS A 60 17.26 -3.28 -5.54
CA CYS A 60 16.60 -4.59 -5.41
C CYS A 60 17.15 -5.34 -4.20
N THR A 61 16.25 -5.79 -3.32
CA THR A 61 16.62 -6.59 -2.15
C THR A 61 16.89 -8.07 -2.49
N CYS A 62 16.63 -8.46 -3.74
CA CYS A 62 16.77 -9.80 -4.29
C CYS A 62 18.22 -10.26 -4.57
N GLY A 63 19.24 -9.45 -4.24
CA GLY A 63 20.66 -9.84 -4.32
C GLY A 63 21.32 -9.77 -5.70
N ALA A 64 20.59 -9.43 -6.77
CA ALA A 64 21.11 -9.38 -8.15
C ALA A 64 21.30 -7.95 -8.71
N GLY A 65 21.53 -6.95 -7.86
CA GLY A 65 21.77 -5.56 -8.30
C GLY A 65 20.56 -4.92 -9.00
N TYR A 66 20.80 -3.85 -9.77
CA TYR A 66 19.75 -3.08 -10.47
C TYR A 66 19.08 -3.83 -11.63
N ASP A 67 19.65 -4.95 -12.06
CA ASP A 67 19.28 -5.67 -13.28
C ASP A 67 18.85 -7.10 -12.92
N CYS A 68 17.92 -7.21 -11.97
CA CYS A 68 17.38 -8.50 -11.55
C CYS A 68 16.26 -8.94 -12.52
N PRO A 69 16.48 -10.00 -13.32
CA PRO A 69 15.49 -10.45 -14.29
C PRO A 69 14.31 -11.20 -13.63
N GLU A 70 14.51 -11.74 -12.43
CA GLU A 70 13.51 -12.50 -11.68
C GLU A 70 13.51 -12.01 -10.23
N HIS A 71 12.64 -11.04 -9.95
CA HIS A 71 12.48 -10.54 -8.59
C HIS A 71 11.88 -11.62 -7.69
N ASP A 72 12.45 -11.75 -6.50
CA ASP A 72 11.86 -12.51 -5.41
C ASP A 72 10.48 -11.93 -5.04
N SER A 73 9.54 -12.78 -4.62
CA SER A 73 8.20 -12.36 -4.19
C SER A 73 8.22 -11.40 -3.00
N GLU A 74 9.28 -11.42 -2.19
CA GLU A 74 9.48 -10.54 -1.03
C GLU A 74 10.35 -9.31 -1.37
N CYS A 75 10.62 -9.08 -2.66
CA CYS A 75 11.40 -7.92 -3.10
C CYS A 75 10.69 -6.61 -2.75
N LYS A 76 11.28 -5.77 -1.89
CA LYS A 76 10.73 -4.47 -1.49
C LYS A 76 10.48 -3.51 -2.66
N LEU A 77 11.17 -3.73 -3.79
CA LEU A 77 10.96 -2.96 -5.03
C LEU A 77 9.60 -3.26 -5.68
N LEU A 78 9.11 -4.49 -5.52
CA LEU A 78 7.82 -4.94 -6.09
C LEU A 78 6.71 -5.04 -5.05
N ALA A 79 7.04 -4.90 -3.76
CA ALA A 79 6.07 -4.99 -2.68
C ALA A 79 4.93 -3.97 -2.86
N PRO A 80 3.69 -4.35 -2.53
CA PRO A 80 2.59 -3.41 -2.51
C PRO A 80 2.80 -2.37 -1.41
N ASN A 81 2.31 -1.15 -1.63
CA ASN A 81 2.40 -0.12 -0.60
C ASN A 81 1.33 -0.27 0.48
N PHE A 82 0.17 -0.78 0.09
CA PHE A 82 -0.86 -1.25 1.00
C PHE A 82 -1.33 -2.62 0.53
N LEU A 83 -1.48 -3.57 1.45
CA LEU A 83 -2.03 -4.90 1.20
C LEU A 83 -2.99 -5.28 2.32
N TYR A 84 -4.25 -5.50 1.97
CA TYR A 84 -5.22 -6.14 2.85
C TYR A 84 -5.23 -7.65 2.58
N LYS A 85 -4.79 -8.43 3.57
CA LYS A 85 -4.42 -9.84 3.41
C LYS A 85 -5.62 -10.75 3.19
N GLU A 86 -6.78 -10.41 3.77
CA GLU A 86 -7.99 -11.24 3.70
C GLU A 86 -8.49 -11.44 2.26
N THR A 87 -8.47 -10.37 1.46
CA THR A 87 -8.92 -10.41 0.05
C THR A 87 -7.77 -10.33 -0.95
N GLY A 88 -6.55 -10.07 -0.49
CA GLY A 88 -5.41 -9.74 -1.35
C GLY A 88 -5.57 -8.40 -2.08
N PHE A 89 -6.44 -7.51 -1.60
CA PHE A 89 -6.58 -6.16 -2.15
C PHE A 89 -5.30 -5.38 -1.88
N ALA A 90 -4.74 -4.77 -2.92
CA ALA A 90 -3.47 -4.06 -2.84
C ALA A 90 -3.52 -2.74 -3.61
N ILE A 91 -2.83 -1.74 -3.04
CA ILE A 91 -2.59 -0.45 -3.67
C ILE A 91 -1.08 -0.27 -3.83
N GLN A 92 -0.69 0.25 -4.99
CA GLN A 92 0.66 0.73 -5.25
C GLN A 92 0.61 2.21 -5.61
N TRP A 93 1.59 2.99 -5.13
CA TRP A 93 1.76 4.41 -5.43
C TRP A 93 3.22 4.77 -5.69
N TYR A 94 3.43 5.87 -6.40
CA TYR A 94 4.76 6.38 -6.72
C TYR A 94 5.21 7.45 -5.71
N LYS A 95 6.28 7.15 -4.97
CA LYS A 95 6.93 8.01 -3.95
C LYS A 95 6.11 8.28 -2.69
N TYR A 96 4.87 8.76 -2.80
CA TYR A 96 4.02 9.09 -1.65
C TYR A 96 2.58 8.64 -1.89
N PRO A 97 1.78 8.45 -0.82
CA PRO A 97 0.42 7.92 -0.91
C PRO A 97 -0.42 8.56 -2.02
N LEU A 98 -1.11 7.71 -2.77
CA LEU A 98 -2.07 8.08 -3.82
C LEU A 98 -1.52 8.98 -4.95
N ARG A 99 -0.21 8.98 -5.16
CA ARG A 99 0.42 9.60 -6.33
C ARG A 99 0.67 8.56 -7.41
N ASP A 100 0.08 8.76 -8.60
CA ASP A 100 0.15 7.79 -9.71
C ASP A 100 -0.13 6.36 -9.20
N SER A 101 -1.26 6.24 -8.50
CA SER A 101 -1.61 5.08 -7.71
C SER A 101 -2.65 4.20 -8.38
N TYR A 102 -2.49 2.91 -8.20
CA TYR A 102 -3.32 1.89 -8.83
C TYR A 102 -3.69 0.83 -7.80
N MET A 103 -4.89 0.28 -7.96
CA MET A 103 -5.35 -0.89 -7.24
C MET A 103 -5.39 -2.13 -8.14
N ASN A 104 -5.22 -3.29 -7.52
CA ASN A 104 -5.28 -4.58 -8.22
C ASN A 104 -6.71 -5.12 -8.37
N GLN A 105 -7.67 -4.61 -7.61
CA GLN A 105 -9.09 -4.95 -7.68
C GLN A 105 -9.91 -3.66 -7.79
N ASP A 106 -10.94 -3.66 -8.63
CA ASP A 106 -11.81 -2.51 -8.85
C ASP A 106 -12.82 -2.41 -7.70
N ILE A 107 -12.47 -1.66 -6.66
CA ILE A 107 -13.33 -1.43 -5.51
C ILE A 107 -13.71 0.05 -5.41
N THR A 108 -14.87 0.29 -4.83
CA THR A 108 -15.37 1.62 -4.51
C THR A 108 -14.72 2.18 -3.26
N LEU A 109 -14.80 3.51 -3.08
CA LEU A 109 -14.39 4.16 -1.83
C LEU A 109 -15.16 3.62 -0.60
N GLY A 110 -16.42 3.20 -0.79
CA GLY A 110 -17.23 2.60 0.28
C GLY A 110 -16.65 1.26 0.76
N GLU A 111 -16.25 0.39 -0.18
CA GLU A 111 -15.57 -0.87 0.14
C GLU A 111 -14.19 -0.62 0.76
N PHE A 112 -13.46 0.38 0.26
CA PHE A 112 -12.16 0.75 0.84
C PHE A 112 -12.30 1.23 2.29
N ARG A 113 -13.35 1.99 2.62
CA ARG A 113 -13.68 2.39 4.00
C ARG A 113 -13.89 1.21 4.93
N GLU A 114 -14.60 0.18 4.45
CA GLU A 114 -14.81 -1.05 5.23
C GLU A 114 -13.50 -1.80 5.46
N ILE A 115 -12.63 -1.86 4.44
CA ILE A 115 -11.28 -2.44 4.57
C ILE A 115 -10.46 -1.67 5.62
N VAL A 116 -10.42 -0.34 5.53
CA VAL A 116 -9.67 0.49 6.48
C VAL A 116 -10.22 0.36 7.90
N ALA A 117 -11.55 0.28 8.07
CA ALA A 117 -12.16 0.08 9.39
C ALA A 117 -11.68 -1.23 10.05
N LYS A 118 -11.62 -2.33 9.30
CA LYS A 118 -11.07 -3.60 9.81
C LYS A 118 -9.57 -3.51 10.14
N CYS A 119 -8.81 -2.75 9.35
CA CYS A 119 -7.39 -2.53 9.62
C CYS A 119 -7.20 -1.75 10.92
N VAL A 120 -7.97 -0.68 11.15
CA VAL A 120 -7.97 0.10 12.39
C VAL A 120 -8.31 -0.77 13.60
N GLU A 121 -9.40 -1.53 13.53
CA GLU A 121 -9.82 -2.46 14.60
C GLU A 121 -8.69 -3.44 14.96
N SER A 122 -8.00 -3.99 13.94
CA SER A 122 -6.88 -4.92 14.18
C SER A 122 -5.67 -4.29 14.86
N VAL A 123 -5.46 -2.97 14.71
CA VAL A 123 -4.39 -2.25 15.42
C VAL A 123 -4.78 -2.08 16.89
N GLU A 124 -6.02 -1.68 17.15
CA GLU A 124 -6.56 -1.50 18.51
C GLU A 124 -6.52 -2.80 19.31
N GLU A 125 -6.97 -3.91 18.72
CA GLU A 125 -6.90 -5.24 19.35
C GLU A 125 -5.47 -5.68 19.67
N SER A 126 -4.51 -5.34 18.82
CA SER A 126 -3.09 -5.65 19.03
C SER A 126 -2.45 -4.82 20.15
N GLY A 127 -2.99 -3.63 20.45
CA GLY A 127 -2.53 -2.78 21.55
C GLY A 127 -2.99 -3.28 22.93
N ASP A 128 -4.16 -3.90 23.00
CA ASP A 128 -4.77 -4.39 24.24
C ASP A 128 -4.11 -5.66 24.81
N GLU A 129 -3.38 -6.44 24.01
CA GLU A 129 -2.65 -7.63 24.49
C GLU A 129 -1.40 -7.28 25.35
N THR A 130 -1.09 -5.99 25.50
CA THR A 130 0.08 -5.50 26.25
C THR A 130 -0.23 -4.80 27.57
N SER A 131 -1.49 -4.78 28.04
CA SER A 131 -1.92 -4.13 29.29
C SER A 131 -2.22 -5.07 30.46
#